data_AF-A0A7K8LLK9-F1
#
_entry.id   AF-A0A7K8LLK9-F1
#
_cell.length_a   1.000
_cell.length_b   1.000
_cell.length_c   1.000
_cell.angle_alpha   90.00
_cell.angle_beta   90.00
_cell.angle_gamma   90.00
#
_symmetry.space_group_name_H-M   'P 1'
#
loop_
_entity.id
_entity.type
_entity.pdbx_description
1 polymer ?
#
loop_
_entity_poly.entity_id
_entity_poly.type
_entity_poly.pdbx_seq_one_letter_code
_entity_poly.pdbx_strand_id
1 'polypeptide(L)'
;LQLGAHPVERRTHMVSHQHGMTVTKTLREGEAEPQCQSFSYSQAELRGLMPEGASLLLLRVLACRWAVPPDLVFPAIDTEGQLCASSY
;
A
#
# COMPACT_ATOMS: atom_id res chain seq x y z
N LEU A 1 29.99 -14.73 -3.56
CA LEU A 1 28.67 -14.64 -4.25
C LEU A 1 28.55 -13.23 -4.83
N GLN A 2 28.84 -13.07 -6.12
CA GLN A 2 28.52 -11.82 -6.81
C GLN A 2 27.04 -11.89 -7.18
N LEU A 3 26.18 -11.14 -6.49
CA LEU A 3 24.86 -10.83 -7.04
C LEU A 3 25.12 -9.92 -8.25
N GLY A 4 25.13 -10.50 -9.45
CA GLY A 4 24.96 -9.68 -10.65
C GLY A 4 23.66 -8.91 -10.47
N ALA A 5 23.70 -7.58 -10.56
CA ALA A 5 22.51 -6.76 -10.49
C ALA A 5 21.69 -7.01 -11.75
N HIS A 6 20.82 -8.02 -11.73
CA HIS A 6 19.83 -8.22 -12.77
C HIS A 6 18.78 -7.13 -12.57
N PRO A 7 18.35 -6.42 -13.62
CA PRO A 7 17.28 -5.45 -13.47
C PRO A 7 16.04 -6.17 -12.93
N VAL A 8 15.54 -5.68 -11.80
CA VAL A 8 14.33 -6.19 -11.15
C VAL A 8 13.22 -5.18 -11.40
N GLU A 9 12.23 -5.57 -12.19
CA GLU A 9 11.00 -4.81 -12.33
C GLU A 9 9.97 -5.33 -11.32
N ARG A 10 9.44 -4.42 -10.51
CA ARG A 10 8.36 -4.71 -9.58
C ARG A 10 7.21 -3.76 -9.84
N ARG A 11 6.04 -4.31 -10.12
CA ARG A 11 4.82 -3.54 -10.38
C ARG A 11 3.69 -4.06 -9.50
N THR A 12 3.01 -3.13 -8.83
CA THR A 12 1.76 -3.40 -8.10
C THR A 12 0.64 -2.65 -8.81
N HIS A 13 -0.41 -3.38 -9.18
CA HIS A 13 -1.60 -2.84 -9.82
C HIS A 13 -2.80 -3.06 -8.90
N MET A 14 -3.48 -1.98 -8.53
CA MET A 14 -4.61 -2.00 -7.61
C MET A 14 -5.86 -1.50 -8.32
N VAL A 15 -6.94 -2.27 -8.25
CA VAL A 15 -8.21 -1.95 -8.91
C VAL A 15 -9.33 -2.01 -7.88
N SER A 16 -9.97 -0.87 -7.63
CA SER A 16 -11.17 -0.78 -6.80
C SER A 16 -12.42 -1.12 -7.61
N HIS A 17 -13.34 -1.87 -7.01
CA HIS A 17 -14.61 -2.29 -7.61
C HIS A 17 -15.70 -2.50 -6.55
N GLN A 18 -16.91 -2.86 -6.97
CA GLN A 18 -18.08 -2.95 -6.08
C GLN A 18 -17.90 -3.93 -4.91
N HIS A 19 -17.11 -4.99 -5.08
CA HIS A 19 -16.86 -5.99 -4.03
C HIS A 19 -15.62 -5.72 -3.15
N GLY A 20 -14.86 -4.65 -3.42
CA GLY A 20 -13.61 -4.35 -2.70
C GLY A 20 -12.49 -3.92 -3.64
N MET A 21 -11.29 -4.47 -3.47
CA MET A 21 -10.12 -4.14 -4.27
C MET A 21 -9.31 -5.40 -4.59
N THR A 22 -8.91 -5.54 -5.84
CA THR A 22 -7.93 -6.55 -6.27
C THR A 22 -6.55 -5.93 -6.38
N VAL A 23 -5.55 -6.61 -5.83
CA VAL A 23 -4.14 -6.24 -5.91
C VAL A 23 -3.41 -7.31 -6.70
N THR A 24 -2.77 -6.90 -7.79
CA THR A 24 -1.94 -7.76 -8.62
C THR A 24 -0.50 -7.28 -8.58
N LYS A 25 0.40 -8.17 -8.21
CA LYS A 25 1.84 -7.93 -8.13
C LYS A 25 2.53 -8.71 -9.22
N THR A 26 3.44 -8.05 -9.93
CA THR A 26 4.31 -8.70 -10.90
C THR A 26 5.76 -8.39 -10.56
N LEU A 27 6.57 -9.45 -10.49
CA LEU A 27 8.02 -9.39 -10.30
C LEU A 27 8.69 -10.02 -11.53
N ARG A 28 9.55 -9.27 -12.20
CA ARG A 28 10.38 -9.78 -13.32
C ARG A 28 11.85 -9.54 -12.99
N GLU A 29 12.63 -10.60 -13.02
CA GLU A 29 14.09 -10.56 -12.81
C GLU A 29 14.81 -10.87 -14.12
N GLY A 30 15.44 -9.85 -14.72
CA GLY A 30 16.06 -9.98 -16.04
C GLY A 30 15.06 -10.44 -17.12
N GLU A 31 15.44 -11.45 -17.90
CA GLU A 31 14.62 -12.05 -18.96
C GLU A 31 13.73 -13.21 -18.48
N ALA A 32 13.66 -13.46 -17.16
CA ALA A 32 12.82 -14.52 -16.62
C ALA A 32 11.33 -14.21 -16.83
N GLU A 33 10.52 -15.28 -16.85
CA GLU A 33 9.07 -15.15 -16.90
C GLU A 33 8.56 -14.38 -15.66
N PRO A 34 7.65 -13.41 -15.81
CA PRO A 34 7.15 -12.63 -14.68
C PRO A 34 6.41 -13.53 -13.68
N GLN A 35 6.79 -13.42 -12.42
CA GLN A 35 6.02 -14.00 -11.33
C GLN A 35 4.84 -13.08 -11.01
N CYS A 36 3.63 -13.63 -11.04
CA CYS A 36 2.40 -12.89 -10.77
C CYS A 36 1.73 -13.43 -9.50
N GLN A 37 1.37 -12.53 -8.58
CA GLN A 37 0.57 -12.84 -7.40
C GLN A 37 -0.64 -11.91 -7.39
N SER A 38 -1.84 -12.48 -7.18
CA SER A 38 -3.07 -11.71 -7.07
C SER A 38 -3.81 -12.07 -5.79
N PHE A 39 -4.31 -11.06 -5.10
CA PHE A 39 -5.16 -11.21 -3.91
C PHE A 39 -6.20 -10.08 -3.89
N SER A 40 -7.16 -10.16 -2.99
CA SER A 40 -8.25 -9.19 -2.89
C SER A 40 -8.60 -8.87 -1.45
N TYR A 41 -8.99 -7.62 -1.23
CA TYR A 41 -9.60 -7.15 0.00
C TYR A 41 -11.09 -6.89 -0.22
N SER A 42 -11.90 -7.25 0.76
CA SER A 42 -13.31 -6.86 0.82
C SER A 42 -13.45 -5.37 1.14
N GLN A 43 -14.63 -4.81 0.85
CA GLN A 43 -14.95 -3.44 1.27
C GLN A 43 -14.85 -3.23 2.79
N ALA A 44 -15.16 -4.26 3.58
CA ALA A 44 -15.10 -4.18 5.04
C ALA A 44 -13.66 -4.01 5.53
N GLU A 45 -12.71 -4.73 4.93
CA GLU A 45 -11.28 -4.62 5.24
C GLU A 45 -10.68 -3.27 4.81
N LEU A 46 -11.18 -2.69 3.71
CA LEU A 46 -10.73 -1.38 3.20
C LEU A 46 -11.36 -0.19 3.93
N ARG A 47 -12.21 -0.42 4.93
CA ARG A 47 -12.96 0.65 5.58
C ARG A 47 -12.00 1.63 6.29
N GLY A 48 -12.11 2.91 5.94
CA GLY A 48 -11.27 3.95 6.54
C GLY A 48 -9.89 4.09 5.90
N LEU A 49 -9.56 3.26 4.91
CA LEU A 49 -8.38 3.47 4.08
C LEU A 49 -8.54 4.77 3.29
N MET A 50 -7.48 5.58 3.29
CA MET A 50 -7.39 6.80 2.51
C MET A 50 -6.08 6.81 1.72
N PRO A 51 -6.00 7.56 0.61
CA PRO A 51 -4.71 7.83 -0.03
C PRO A 51 -3.72 8.40 0.98
N GLU A 52 -2.46 7.97 0.91
CA GLU A 52 -1.40 8.38 1.86
C GLU A 52 -1.31 9.91 2.01
N GLY A 53 -1.41 10.65 0.91
CA GLY A 53 -1.42 12.11 0.92
C GLY A 53 -2.58 12.73 1.72
N ALA A 54 -3.74 12.07 1.77
CA ALA A 54 -4.87 12.53 2.58
C ALA A 54 -4.63 12.29 4.08
N SER A 55 -4.02 11.16 4.45
CA SER A 55 -3.62 10.86 5.84
C SER A 55 -2.61 11.89 6.35
N LEU A 56 -1.59 12.21 5.55
CA LEU A 56 -0.61 13.26 5.87
C LEU A 56 -1.25 14.65 6.02
N LEU A 57 -2.20 14.99 5.14
CA LEU A 57 -2.92 16.25 5.23
C LEU A 57 -3.76 16.33 6.51
N LEU A 58 -4.48 15.26 6.86
CA LEU A 58 -5.27 15.19 8.09
C LEU A 58 -4.37 15.29 9.33
N LEU A 59 -3.26 14.55 9.36
CA LEU A 59 -2.26 14.65 10.41
C LEU A 59 -1.78 16.10 10.59
N ARG A 60 -1.44 16.79 9.49
CA ARG A 60 -1.03 18.19 9.52
C ARG A 60 -2.11 19.10 10.11
N VAL A 61 -3.38 18.90 9.73
CA VAL A 61 -4.50 19.67 10.29
C VAL A 61 -4.65 19.42 11.79
N LEU A 62 -4.55 18.17 12.25
CA LEU A 62 -4.60 17.82 13.67
C LEU A 62 -3.45 18.43 14.46
N ALA A 63 -2.23 18.41 13.90
CA ALA A 63 -1.05 19.03 14.49
C ALA A 63 -1.20 20.55 14.63
N CYS A 64 -1.66 21.24 13.58
CA CYS A 64 -1.92 22.69 13.64
C CYS A 64 -2.99 23.06 14.68
N ARG A 65 -3.89 22.13 15.00
CA ARG A 65 -4.96 22.32 15.99
C ARG A 65 -4.61 21.82 17.38
N TRP A 66 -3.39 21.30 17.59
CA TRP A 66 -2.98 20.69 18.86
C TRP A 66 -3.93 19.56 19.29
N ALA A 67 -4.43 18.79 18.32
CA ALA A 67 -5.50 17.80 18.51
C ALA A 67 -5.10 16.41 18.00
N VAL A 68 -3.80 16.12 17.91
CA VAL A 68 -3.29 14.80 17.51
C VAL A 68 -3.53 13.82 18.68
N PRO A 69 -4.30 12.73 18.48
CA PRO A 69 -4.42 11.68 19.49
C PRO A 69 -3.08 10.97 19.72
N PRO A 70 -2.78 10.54 20.97
CA PRO A 70 -1.49 9.93 21.31
C PRO A 70 -1.20 8.62 20.57
N ASP A 71 -2.23 7.84 20.22
CA ASP A 71 -2.11 6.55 19.52
C ASP A 71 -2.73 6.59 18.12
N LEU A 72 -2.64 7.74 17.44
CA LEU A 72 -3.19 7.91 16.10
C LEU A 72 -2.47 7.00 15.10
N VAL A 73 -3.22 6.12 14.46
CA VAL A 73 -2.78 5.29 13.36
C VAL A 73 -3.71 5.46 12.17
N PHE A 74 -3.13 5.47 10.97
CA PHE A 74 -3.89 5.48 9.72
C PHE A 74 -3.79 4.12 9.03
N PRO A 75 -4.91 3.54 8.56
CA PRO A 75 -4.83 2.43 7.63
C PRO A 75 -4.05 2.86 6.38
N ALA A 76 -3.15 2.00 5.93
CA ALA A 76 -2.27 2.25 4.79
C ALA A 76 -2.09 0.98 3.96
N ILE A 77 -1.43 1.15 2.81
CA ILE A 77 -1.00 0.05 1.95
C ILE A 77 0.52 0.12 1.86
N ASP A 78 1.20 -0.97 2.17
CA ASP A 78 2.66 -1.05 2.06
C ASP A 78 3.14 -1.21 0.60
N THR A 79 4.46 -1.26 0.41
CA THR A 79 5.07 -1.49 -0.90
C THR A 79 4.74 -2.86 -1.50
N GLU A 80 4.27 -3.79 -0.68
CA GLU A 80 3.82 -5.13 -1.01
C GLU A 80 2.34 -5.19 -1.36
N GLY A 81 1.63 -4.06 -1.32
CA GLY A 81 0.20 -3.99 -1.57
C GLY A 81 -0.64 -4.53 -0.42
N GLN A 82 -0.05 -4.78 0.75
CA GLN A 82 -0.73 -5.30 1.93
C GLN A 82 -1.31 -4.16 2.77
N LEU A 83 -2.47 -4.41 3.36
CA LEU A 83 -3.04 -3.52 4.38
C LEU A 83 -2.16 -3.54 5.64
N CYS A 84 -1.83 -2.33 6.11
CA CYS A 84 -1.04 -2.11 7.31
C CYS A 84 -1.53 -0.86 8.05
N ALA A 85 -0.84 -0.52 9.14
CA ALA A 85 -1.06 0.73 9.86
C ALA A 85 0.19 1.60 9.78
N SER A 86 0.01 2.89 9.54
CA SER A 86 1.07 3.90 9.57
C SER A 86 0.87 4.83 10.76
N SER A 87 1.94 5.01 11.53
CA SER A 87 2.11 6.07 12.53
C SER A 87 3.17 7.06 12.02
N TYR A 88 3.10 8.30 12.52
CA TYR A 88 3.94 9.41 12.09
C TYR A 88 4.51 10.18 13.28
#